data_AF-A0A7W8P397-F1
#
_entry.id   AF-A0A7W8P397-F1
#
_cell.length_a   1.000
_cell.length_b   1.000
_cell.length_c   1.000
_cell.angle_alpha   90.00
_cell.angle_beta   90.00
_cell.angle_gamma   90.00
#
_symmetry.space_group_name_H-M   'P 1'
#
loop_
_entity.id
_entity.type
_entity.pdbx_description
1 polymer ?
#
loop_
_entity_poly.entity_id
_entity_poly.type
_entity_poly.pdbx_seq_one_letter_code
_entity_poly.pdbx_strand_id
1 'polypeptide(L)'
;MMDWSKVATNISSTAPLLAGLVGGPAGLGVTAAAAIISHALGTPSDPAFVEPALNDPGALEKLRQAESANSLQLQQLMVTAAQSSLAHDADMARIATSDTANARAMGVANRDWVPKVLAMAVTTGFFGILLLMAFQPLPGTNKDLVNVIVGALGTAWISIIGYYFGTSVGSMRKTELLAKPSVPITADSALTLREPASQPGAHAPAAVAPSGDPFPSFAPGGQGPIFSGGS
;
A
#
# COMPACT_ATOMS: atom_id res chain seq x y z
N MET A 1 -29.93 -19.72 2.36
CA MET A 1 -29.46 -21.00 1.81
C MET A 1 -29.27 -21.90 3.01
N MET A 2 -29.84 -23.10 3.02
CA MET A 2 -29.71 -24.00 4.18
C MET A 2 -28.23 -24.34 4.39
N ASP A 3 -27.73 -24.19 5.61
CA ASP A 3 -26.29 -24.17 5.89
C ASP A 3 -25.81 -25.55 6.32
N TRP A 4 -24.99 -26.20 5.48
CA TRP A 4 -24.21 -27.39 5.87
C TRP A 4 -23.39 -27.21 7.16
N SER A 5 -23.13 -25.96 7.56
CA SER A 5 -22.55 -25.60 8.85
C SER A 5 -23.38 -26.06 10.06
N LYS A 6 -24.71 -26.01 9.99
CA LYS A 6 -25.59 -26.51 11.06
C LYS A 6 -25.52 -28.03 11.18
N VAL A 7 -25.56 -28.71 10.03
CA VAL A 7 -25.34 -30.16 9.94
C VAL A 7 -23.99 -30.54 10.54
N ALA A 8 -22.92 -29.82 10.17
CA ALA A 8 -21.57 -30.03 10.72
C ALA A 8 -21.53 -29.86 12.24
N THR A 9 -22.19 -28.82 12.77
CA THR A 9 -22.23 -28.56 14.22
C THR A 9 -22.90 -29.70 14.98
N ASN A 10 -24.03 -30.20 14.49
CA ASN A 10 -24.79 -31.27 15.14
C ASN A 10 -24.03 -32.61 15.14
N ILE A 11 -23.24 -32.90 14.11
CA ILE A 11 -22.50 -34.17 13.99
C ILE A 11 -21.05 -34.07 14.48
N SER A 12 -20.55 -32.88 14.81
CA SER A 12 -19.16 -32.64 15.21
C SER A 12 -18.67 -33.50 16.39
N SER A 13 -19.56 -33.83 17.32
CA SER A 13 -19.24 -34.65 18.50
C SER A 13 -19.20 -36.16 18.21
N THR A 14 -19.88 -36.61 17.16
CA THR A 14 -20.08 -38.04 16.86
C THR A 14 -19.35 -38.49 15.60
N ALA A 15 -19.18 -37.60 14.62
CA ALA A 15 -18.49 -37.81 13.37
C ALA A 15 -17.65 -36.57 12.97
N PRO A 16 -16.51 -36.32 13.65
CA PRO A 16 -15.69 -35.11 13.48
C PRO A 16 -15.06 -34.94 12.08
N LEU A 17 -14.70 -36.03 11.39
CA LEU A 17 -14.13 -35.97 10.04
C LEU A 17 -15.19 -35.58 9.02
N LEU A 18 -16.39 -36.16 9.12
CA LEU A 18 -17.53 -35.78 8.29
C LEU A 18 -17.95 -34.34 8.57
N ALA A 19 -17.98 -33.93 9.84
CA ALA A 19 -18.25 -32.55 10.24
C ALA A 19 -17.23 -31.57 9.64
N GLY A 20 -15.94 -31.88 9.73
CA GLY A 20 -14.86 -31.04 9.21
C GLY A 20 -14.90 -30.89 7.69
N LEU A 21 -15.28 -31.95 6.98
CA LEU A 21 -15.40 -31.93 5.52
C LEU A 21 -16.67 -31.20 5.06
N VAL A 22 -17.80 -31.34 5.76
CA VAL A 22 -19.08 -30.72 5.38
C VAL A 22 -19.20 -29.26 5.85
N GLY A 23 -18.55 -28.92 6.97
CA GLY A 23 -18.44 -27.55 7.47
C GLY A 23 -17.24 -26.78 6.94
N GLY A 24 -16.38 -27.43 6.14
CA GLY A 24 -15.23 -26.82 5.50
C GLY A 24 -15.58 -25.95 4.28
N PRO A 25 -14.59 -25.28 3.67
CA PRO A 25 -14.80 -24.48 2.46
C PRO A 25 -15.50 -25.29 1.37
N ALA A 26 -16.44 -24.65 0.65
CA ALA A 26 -17.22 -25.30 -0.39
C ALA A 26 -16.32 -25.94 -1.45
N GLY A 27 -16.43 -27.26 -1.62
CA GLY A 27 -15.58 -28.03 -2.52
C GLY A 27 -15.85 -29.52 -2.44
N LEU A 28 -14.92 -30.30 -3.01
CA LEU A 28 -15.04 -31.77 -3.12
C LEU A 28 -15.23 -32.46 -1.75
N GLY A 29 -14.70 -31.86 -0.67
CA GLY A 29 -14.87 -32.35 0.69
C GLY A 29 -16.33 -32.33 1.17
N VAL A 30 -17.03 -31.22 0.93
CA VAL A 30 -18.45 -31.06 1.31
C VAL A 30 -19.33 -32.04 0.53
N THR A 31 -19.08 -32.20 -0.77
CA THR A 31 -19.86 -33.13 -1.61
C THR A 31 -19.65 -34.59 -1.23
N ALA A 32 -18.42 -34.98 -0.89
CA ALA A 32 -18.11 -36.34 -0.46
C ALA A 32 -18.72 -36.66 0.91
N ALA A 33 -18.58 -35.74 1.88
CA ALA A 33 -19.19 -35.90 3.20
C ALA A 33 -20.72 -35.93 3.10
N ALA A 34 -21.33 -35.04 2.31
CA ALA A 34 -22.77 -35.02 2.06
C ALA A 34 -23.28 -36.34 1.47
N ALA A 35 -22.55 -36.95 0.53
CA ALA A 35 -22.92 -38.24 -0.06
C ALA A 35 -22.81 -39.41 0.93
N ILE A 36 -21.82 -39.40 1.81
CA ILE A 36 -21.66 -40.44 2.85
C ILE A 36 -22.76 -40.29 3.91
N ILE A 37 -23.06 -39.06 4.32
CA ILE A 37 -24.13 -38.75 5.27
C ILE A 37 -25.49 -39.17 4.69
N SER A 38 -25.78 -38.78 3.44
CA SER A 38 -27.06 -39.11 2.79
C SER A 38 -27.22 -40.61 2.57
N HIS A 39 -26.14 -41.31 2.21
CA HIS A 39 -26.15 -42.78 2.10
C HIS A 39 -26.38 -43.48 3.44
N ALA A 40 -25.76 -42.99 4.52
CA ALA A 40 -25.92 -43.55 5.85
C ALA A 40 -27.33 -43.34 6.43
N LEU A 41 -27.96 -42.19 6.13
CA LEU A 41 -29.32 -41.87 6.60
C LEU A 41 -30.41 -42.35 5.62
N GLY A 42 -30.06 -42.71 4.39
CA GLY A 42 -31.03 -43.07 3.34
C GLY A 42 -31.84 -41.87 2.84
N THR A 43 -31.30 -40.66 2.95
CA THR A 43 -31.94 -39.40 2.55
C THR A 43 -31.32 -38.85 1.27
N PRO A 44 -31.99 -37.91 0.57
CA PRO A 44 -31.36 -37.14 -0.49
C PRO A 44 -30.14 -36.35 0.02
N SER A 45 -29.12 -36.17 -0.83
CA SER A 45 -27.91 -35.39 -0.55
C SER A 45 -28.15 -33.87 -0.52
N ASP A 46 -29.15 -33.44 0.24
CA ASP A 46 -29.55 -32.05 0.39
C ASP A 46 -29.76 -31.75 1.89
N PRO A 47 -29.17 -30.66 2.42
CA PRO A 47 -29.24 -30.32 3.84
C PRO A 47 -30.67 -30.22 4.37
N ALA A 48 -31.66 -29.87 3.53
CA ALA A 48 -33.06 -29.80 3.95
C ALA A 48 -33.66 -31.15 4.40
N PHE A 49 -33.14 -32.27 3.90
CA PHE A 49 -33.61 -33.62 4.26
C PHE A 49 -32.72 -34.30 5.30
N VAL A 50 -31.44 -33.92 5.34
CA VAL A 50 -30.45 -34.46 6.28
C VAL A 50 -30.64 -33.86 7.68
N GLU A 51 -30.88 -32.55 7.81
CA GLU A 51 -31.11 -31.88 9.10
C GLU A 51 -32.24 -32.50 9.94
N PRO A 52 -33.46 -32.72 9.41
CA PRO A 52 -34.53 -33.32 10.21
C PRO A 52 -34.23 -34.77 10.58
N ALA A 53 -33.56 -35.53 9.70
CA ALA A 53 -33.20 -36.93 9.94
C ALA A 53 -32.09 -37.12 10.99
N LEU A 54 -31.33 -36.07 11.29
CA LEU A 54 -30.32 -36.05 12.36
C LEU A 54 -30.91 -35.93 13.77
N ASN A 55 -32.19 -35.59 13.92
CA ASN A 55 -32.84 -35.53 15.23
C ASN A 55 -33.06 -36.93 15.83
N ASP A 56 -33.00 -37.99 15.03
CA ASP A 56 -33.12 -39.35 15.50
C ASP A 56 -31.80 -39.81 16.15
N PRO A 57 -31.82 -40.30 17.40
CA PRO A 57 -30.60 -40.76 18.09
C PRO A 57 -29.93 -41.93 17.36
N GLY A 58 -30.67 -42.71 16.57
CA GLY A 58 -30.12 -43.77 15.72
C GLY A 58 -29.38 -43.28 14.48
N ALA A 59 -29.63 -42.05 14.02
CA ALA A 59 -28.94 -41.47 12.87
C ALA A 59 -27.48 -41.14 13.18
N LEU A 60 -27.21 -40.62 14.39
CA LEU A 60 -25.86 -40.30 14.85
C LEU A 60 -24.97 -41.54 14.94
N GLU A 61 -25.52 -42.68 15.39
CA GLU A 61 -24.77 -43.94 15.46
C GLU A 61 -24.46 -44.49 14.05
N LYS A 62 -25.39 -44.36 13.09
CA LYS A 62 -25.13 -44.71 11.69
C LYS A 62 -24.03 -43.83 11.09
N LEU A 63 -23.98 -42.55 11.43
CA LEU A 63 -22.92 -41.65 10.99
C LEU A 63 -21.57 -42.00 11.60
N ARG A 64 -21.51 -42.31 12.89
CA ARG A 64 -20.30 -42.80 13.54
C ARG A 64 -19.79 -44.08 12.87
N GLN A 65 -20.68 -44.99 12.51
CA GLN A 65 -20.33 -46.20 11.78
C GLN A 65 -19.82 -45.88 10.37
N ALA A 66 -20.51 -45.01 9.63
CA ALA A 66 -20.11 -44.58 8.28
C ALA A 66 -18.77 -43.86 8.27
N GLU A 67 -18.50 -43.02 9.28
CA GLU A 67 -17.19 -42.40 9.47
C GLU A 67 -16.12 -43.44 9.78
N SER A 68 -16.38 -44.37 10.71
CA SER A 68 -15.40 -45.40 11.05
C SER A 68 -15.02 -46.27 9.84
N ALA A 69 -16.00 -46.60 8.99
CA ALA A 69 -15.81 -47.37 7.77
C ALA A 69 -15.00 -46.61 6.69
N ASN A 70 -15.10 -45.27 6.66
CA ASN A 70 -14.44 -44.43 5.66
C ASN A 70 -13.33 -43.54 6.24
N SER A 71 -12.89 -43.80 7.47
CA SER A 71 -12.03 -42.91 8.26
C SER A 71 -10.74 -42.55 7.54
N LEU A 72 -10.06 -43.53 6.93
CA LEU A 72 -8.84 -43.31 6.14
C LEU A 72 -9.10 -42.44 4.90
N GLN A 73 -10.20 -42.66 4.19
CA GLN A 73 -10.53 -41.89 3.00
C GLN A 73 -10.90 -40.44 3.36
N LEU A 74 -11.65 -40.25 4.44
CA LEU A 74 -12.00 -38.93 4.96
C LEU A 74 -10.75 -38.16 5.43
N GLN A 75 -9.82 -38.85 6.10
CA GLN A 75 -8.52 -38.29 6.49
C GLN A 75 -7.68 -37.87 5.27
N GLN A 76 -7.66 -38.68 4.22
CA GLN A 76 -6.97 -38.30 2.99
C GLN A 76 -7.61 -37.08 2.33
N LEU A 77 -8.95 -37.02 2.31
CA LEU A 77 -9.68 -35.89 1.76
C LEU A 77 -9.44 -34.59 2.55
N MET A 78 -9.44 -34.63 3.88
CA MET A 78 -9.14 -33.44 4.70
C MET A 78 -7.70 -32.95 4.50
N VAL A 79 -6.72 -33.86 4.39
CA VAL A 79 -5.32 -33.48 4.13
C VAL A 79 -5.19 -32.86 2.74
N THR A 80 -5.85 -33.44 1.74
CA THR A 80 -5.84 -32.92 0.36
C THR A 80 -6.53 -31.55 0.30
N ALA A 81 -7.66 -31.38 0.99
CA ALA A 81 -8.36 -30.11 1.07
C ALA A 81 -7.51 -29.04 1.76
N ALA A 82 -6.86 -29.38 2.88
CA ALA A 82 -5.95 -28.47 3.58
C ALA A 82 -4.76 -28.08 2.68
N GLN A 83 -4.12 -29.03 2.02
CA GLN A 83 -3.01 -28.76 1.09
C GLN A 83 -3.44 -27.86 -0.07
N SER A 84 -4.64 -28.09 -0.64
CA SER A 84 -5.18 -27.26 -1.72
C SER A 84 -5.42 -25.81 -1.26
N SER A 85 -6.01 -25.62 -0.07
CA SER A 85 -6.20 -24.29 0.50
C SER A 85 -4.87 -23.57 0.74
N LEU A 86 -3.88 -24.26 1.32
CA LEU A 86 -2.54 -23.70 1.52
C LEU A 86 -1.84 -23.36 0.19
N ALA A 87 -1.97 -24.21 -0.83
CA ALA A 87 -1.41 -23.96 -2.15
C ALA A 87 -2.06 -22.73 -2.80
N HIS A 88 -3.37 -22.59 -2.67
CA HIS A 88 -4.11 -21.43 -3.16
C HIS A 88 -3.63 -20.13 -2.48
N ASP A 89 -3.49 -20.15 -1.15
CA ASP A 89 -2.99 -18.99 -0.41
C ASP A 89 -1.55 -18.64 -0.79
N ALA A 90 -0.68 -19.64 -0.98
CA ALA A 90 0.69 -19.45 -1.42
C ALA A 90 0.77 -18.87 -2.84
N ASP A 91 -0.07 -19.35 -3.77
CA ASP A 91 -0.15 -18.82 -5.12
C ASP A 91 -0.67 -17.38 -5.12
N MET A 92 -1.68 -17.07 -4.30
CA MET A 92 -2.18 -15.70 -4.15
C MET A 92 -1.12 -14.75 -3.59
N ALA A 93 -0.37 -15.18 -2.58
CA ALA A 93 0.75 -14.40 -2.04
C ALA A 93 1.87 -14.22 -3.09
N ARG A 94 2.15 -15.26 -3.89
CA ARG A 94 3.13 -15.20 -4.99
C ARG A 94 2.68 -14.23 -6.08
N ILE A 95 1.41 -14.24 -6.46
CA ILE A 95 0.86 -13.29 -7.44
C ILE A 95 0.99 -11.87 -6.90
N ALA A 96 0.59 -11.60 -5.66
CA ALA A 96 0.70 -10.27 -5.05
C ALA A 96 2.15 -9.75 -4.96
N THR A 97 3.10 -10.63 -4.60
CA THR A 97 4.53 -10.27 -4.59
C THR A 97 5.08 -10.05 -5.99
N SER A 98 4.67 -10.87 -6.97
CA SER A 98 5.07 -10.69 -8.37
C SER A 98 4.52 -9.40 -8.98
N ASP A 99 3.30 -9.00 -8.63
CA ASP A 99 2.66 -7.77 -9.13
C ASP A 99 3.40 -6.53 -8.60
N THR A 100 3.72 -6.50 -7.30
CA THR A 100 4.53 -5.41 -6.73
C THR A 100 5.97 -5.39 -7.26
N ALA A 101 6.56 -6.55 -7.52
CA ALA A 101 7.89 -6.65 -8.12
C ALA A 101 7.89 -6.16 -9.57
N ASN A 102 6.87 -6.50 -10.35
CA ASN A 102 6.72 -6.06 -11.74
C ASN A 102 6.41 -4.56 -11.82
N ALA A 103 5.57 -4.02 -10.94
CA ALA A 103 5.33 -2.59 -10.83
C ALA A 103 6.62 -1.80 -10.50
N ARG A 104 7.49 -2.34 -9.64
CA ARG A 104 8.82 -1.76 -9.38
C ARG A 104 9.77 -1.94 -10.56
N ALA A 105 9.71 -3.07 -11.26
CA ALA A 105 10.54 -3.33 -12.43
C ALA A 105 10.18 -2.44 -13.63
N MET A 106 8.91 -2.16 -13.88
CA MET A 106 8.50 -1.26 -14.98
C MET A 106 8.92 0.19 -14.73
N GLY A 107 8.93 0.66 -13.47
CA GLY A 107 9.44 2.00 -13.13
C GLY A 107 10.96 2.16 -13.32
N VAL A 108 11.72 1.06 -13.27
CA VAL A 108 13.19 1.07 -13.42
C VAL A 108 13.63 0.68 -14.83
N ALA A 109 12.89 -0.20 -15.53
CA ALA A 109 13.19 -0.63 -16.89
C ALA A 109 12.83 0.44 -17.93
N ASN A 110 11.80 1.26 -17.68
CA ASN A 110 11.49 2.43 -18.51
C ASN A 110 12.37 3.62 -18.14
N ARG A 111 13.68 3.39 -17.98
CA ARG A 111 14.72 4.39 -17.77
C ARG A 111 14.78 5.26 -19.02
N ASP A 112 13.90 6.25 -19.07
CA ASP A 112 13.69 7.18 -20.17
C ASP A 112 15.04 7.65 -20.70
N TRP A 113 15.45 7.08 -21.82
CA TRP A 113 16.68 7.49 -22.51
C TRP A 113 16.45 8.82 -23.25
N VAL A 114 15.17 9.18 -23.45
CA VAL A 114 14.68 10.40 -24.09
C VAL A 114 15.32 11.66 -23.50
N PRO A 115 15.23 11.96 -22.19
CA PRO A 115 15.83 13.17 -21.64
C PRO A 115 17.37 13.14 -21.77
N LYS A 116 18.02 11.97 -21.86
CA LYS A 116 19.49 11.87 -21.94
C LYS A 116 19.98 12.22 -23.33
N VAL A 117 19.30 11.68 -24.34
CA VAL A 117 19.53 12.02 -25.75
C VAL A 117 19.21 13.49 -25.99
N LEU A 118 18.12 14.01 -25.41
CA LEU A 118 17.74 15.42 -25.53
C LEU A 118 18.79 16.35 -24.89
N ALA A 119 19.31 16.00 -23.71
CA ALA A 119 20.37 16.77 -23.06
C ALA A 119 21.67 16.79 -23.88
N MET A 120 22.07 15.65 -24.45
CA MET A 120 23.24 15.54 -25.33
C MET A 120 23.07 16.36 -26.62
N ALA A 121 21.89 16.29 -27.24
CA ALA A 121 21.57 17.05 -28.45
C ALA A 121 21.62 18.56 -28.21
N VAL A 122 20.99 19.04 -27.13
CA VAL A 122 20.98 20.47 -26.79
C VAL A 122 22.38 20.97 -26.41
N THR A 123 23.15 20.18 -25.65
CA THR A 123 24.54 20.55 -25.30
C THR A 123 25.42 20.62 -26.55
N THR A 124 25.30 19.65 -27.46
CA THR A 124 26.07 19.64 -28.72
C THR A 124 25.68 20.83 -29.61
N GLY A 125 24.38 21.14 -29.72
CA GLY A 125 23.89 22.28 -30.48
C GLY A 125 24.37 23.63 -29.92
N PHE A 126 24.34 23.79 -28.59
CA PHE A 126 24.80 25.00 -27.91
C PHE A 126 26.30 25.23 -28.12
N PHE A 127 27.14 24.23 -27.83
CA PHE A 127 28.59 24.34 -28.03
C PHE A 127 28.97 24.44 -29.52
N GLY A 128 28.21 23.80 -30.42
CA GLY A 128 28.41 23.90 -31.86
C GLY A 128 28.18 25.32 -32.39
N ILE A 129 27.13 26.00 -31.93
CA ILE A 129 26.86 27.41 -32.28
C ILE A 129 27.96 28.31 -31.71
N LEU A 130 28.40 28.09 -30.46
CA LEU A 130 29.50 28.87 -29.86
C LEU A 130 30.81 28.71 -30.64
N LEU A 131 31.16 27.49 -31.06
CA LEU A 131 32.35 27.24 -31.87
C LEU A 131 32.23 27.87 -33.27
N LEU A 132 31.07 27.78 -33.92
CA LEU A 132 30.85 28.45 -35.20
C LEU A 132 30.99 29.98 -35.09
N MET A 133 30.47 30.58 -34.01
CA MET A 133 30.65 32.01 -33.73
C MET A 133 32.11 32.37 -33.42
N ALA A 134 32.89 31.43 -32.85
CA ALA A 134 34.30 31.65 -32.56
C ALA A 134 35.19 31.61 -33.83
N PHE A 135 34.85 30.78 -34.82
CA PHE A 135 35.62 30.64 -36.06
C PHE A 135 35.11 31.48 -37.24
N GLN A 136 33.88 32.00 -37.20
CA GLN A 136 33.31 32.85 -38.24
C GLN A 136 32.84 34.20 -37.70
N PRO A 137 33.41 35.33 -38.18
CA PRO A 137 32.92 36.65 -37.81
C PRO A 137 31.54 36.87 -38.43
N LEU A 138 30.51 37.01 -37.59
CA LEU A 138 29.15 37.23 -38.05
C LEU A 138 29.01 38.59 -38.76
N PRO A 139 28.25 38.68 -39.86
CA PRO A 139 27.90 39.96 -40.48
C PRO A 139 27.03 40.79 -39.52
N GLY A 140 27.35 42.09 -39.40
CA GLY A 140 26.82 43.00 -38.37
C GLY A 140 25.29 43.08 -38.28
N THR A 141 24.58 42.84 -39.38
CA THR A 141 23.11 42.90 -39.46
C THR A 141 22.40 41.84 -38.62
N ASN A 142 23.03 40.68 -38.37
CA ASN A 142 22.37 39.55 -37.71
C ASN A 142 22.92 39.25 -36.30
N LYS A 143 23.89 40.03 -35.81
CA LYS A 143 24.57 39.78 -34.52
C LYS A 143 23.62 39.86 -33.33
N ASP A 144 22.73 40.85 -33.30
CA ASP A 144 21.81 41.03 -32.18
C ASP A 144 20.78 39.90 -32.11
N LEU A 145 20.24 39.47 -33.25
CA LEU A 145 19.35 38.32 -33.36
C LEU A 145 20.01 37.02 -32.90
N VAL A 146 21.26 36.78 -33.32
CA VAL A 146 22.01 35.58 -32.91
C VAL A 146 22.30 35.61 -31.42
N ASN A 147 22.70 36.75 -30.85
CA ASN A 147 22.96 36.87 -29.41
C ASN A 147 21.70 36.63 -28.56
N VAL A 148 20.53 37.09 -29.01
CA VAL A 148 19.25 36.83 -28.34
C VAL A 148 18.90 35.32 -28.36
N ILE A 149 19.06 34.66 -29.51
CA ILE A 149 18.80 33.23 -29.65
C ILE A 149 19.77 32.41 -28.80
N VAL A 150 21.06 32.76 -28.78
CA VAL A 150 22.07 32.11 -27.93
C VAL A 150 21.75 32.27 -26.44
N GLY A 151 21.26 33.46 -26.03
CA GLY A 151 20.79 33.68 -24.66
C GLY A 151 19.62 32.77 -24.28
N ALA A 152 18.60 32.64 -25.15
CA ALA A 152 17.48 31.74 -24.94
C ALA A 152 17.89 30.25 -24.92
N LEU A 153 18.89 29.88 -25.72
CA LEU A 153 19.44 28.52 -25.71
C LEU A 153 20.22 28.23 -24.42
N GLY A 154 20.95 29.22 -23.88
CA GLY A 154 21.64 29.13 -22.60
C GLY A 154 20.69 28.91 -21.41
N THR A 155 19.54 29.59 -21.38
CA THR A 155 18.53 29.39 -20.32
C THR A 155 17.85 28.01 -20.39
N ALA A 156 17.59 27.51 -21.61
CA ALA A 156 17.13 26.14 -21.81
C ALA A 156 18.16 25.10 -21.33
N TRP A 157 19.45 25.34 -21.58
CA TRP A 157 20.54 24.48 -21.11
C TRP A 157 20.64 24.44 -19.57
N ILE A 158 20.56 25.59 -18.90
CA ILE A 158 20.52 25.69 -17.43
C ILE A 158 19.30 24.91 -16.88
N SER A 159 18.14 25.02 -17.52
CA SER A 159 16.93 24.30 -17.11
C SER A 159 17.07 22.78 -17.22
N ILE A 160 17.75 22.28 -18.27
CA ILE A 160 18.05 20.86 -18.45
C ILE A 160 19.00 20.36 -17.35
N ILE A 161 20.04 21.12 -17.03
CA ILE A 161 20.95 20.81 -15.90
C ILE A 161 20.16 20.79 -14.58
N GLY A 162 19.29 21.77 -14.34
CA GLY A 162 18.43 21.81 -13.15
C GLY A 162 17.51 20.60 -13.04
N TYR A 163 16.92 20.14 -14.14
CA TYR A 163 16.11 18.91 -14.18
C TYR A 163 16.95 17.67 -13.83
N TYR A 164 18.15 17.55 -14.41
CA TYR A 164 19.01 16.39 -14.21
C TYR A 164 19.63 16.31 -12.83
N PHE A 165 20.22 17.41 -12.37
CA PHE A 165 20.95 17.47 -11.11
C PHE A 165 20.07 17.87 -9.91
N GLY A 166 18.90 18.48 -10.14
CA GLY A 166 18.01 18.97 -9.08
C GLY A 166 16.82 18.07 -8.78
N THR A 167 16.08 17.59 -9.79
CA THR A 167 14.75 16.97 -9.55
C THR A 167 14.71 15.47 -9.85
N SER A 168 15.47 14.97 -10.82
CA SER A 168 15.38 13.56 -11.23
C SER A 168 15.89 12.58 -10.14
N VAL A 169 17.02 12.88 -9.50
CA VAL A 169 17.62 12.02 -8.47
C VAL A 169 16.98 12.27 -7.09
N GLY A 170 16.62 13.52 -6.80
CA GLY A 170 16.01 13.91 -5.53
C GLY A 170 14.59 13.39 -5.33
N SER A 171 13.77 13.37 -6.39
CA SER A 171 12.38 12.90 -6.29
C SER A 171 12.31 11.38 -6.12
N MET A 172 13.10 10.62 -6.90
CA MET A 172 13.18 9.16 -6.73
C MET A 172 13.65 8.75 -5.33
N ARG A 173 14.62 9.47 -4.76
CA ARG A 173 15.12 9.20 -3.40
C ARG A 173 14.10 9.55 -2.32
N LYS A 174 13.29 10.60 -2.50
CA LYS A 174 12.18 10.92 -1.59
C LYS A 174 11.07 9.88 -1.66
N THR A 175 10.69 9.45 -2.87
CA THR A 175 9.70 8.39 -3.05
C THR A 175 10.18 7.07 -2.46
N GLU A 176 11.46 6.73 -2.58
CA GLU A 176 12.05 5.53 -1.95
C GLU A 176 12.06 5.60 -0.42
N LEU A 177 12.37 6.77 0.16
CA LEU A 177 12.35 6.98 1.60
C LEU A 177 10.93 6.97 2.19
N LEU A 178 9.93 7.44 1.43
CA LEU A 178 8.52 7.38 1.81
C LEU A 178 7.90 5.98 1.59
N ALA A 179 8.43 5.21 0.63
CA ALA A 179 7.98 3.84 0.37
C ALA A 179 8.62 2.79 1.29
N LYS A 180 9.68 3.14 2.02
CA LYS A 180 10.18 2.35 3.14
C LYS A 180 9.16 2.49 4.28
N PRO A 181 8.55 1.41 4.79
CA PRO A 181 7.59 1.51 5.88
C PRO A 181 8.35 1.98 7.13
N SER A 182 8.35 3.29 7.37
CA SER A 182 8.70 3.84 8.66
C SER A 182 7.62 3.36 9.62
N VAL A 183 8.04 2.49 10.53
CA VAL A 183 7.38 2.00 11.75
C VAL A 183 6.01 2.66 12.02
N PRO A 184 4.91 1.89 12.09
CA PRO A 184 3.61 2.45 12.40
C PRO A 184 3.71 3.24 13.71
N ILE A 185 3.33 4.53 13.66
CA ILE A 185 3.19 5.35 14.86
C ILE A 185 1.97 4.79 15.60
N THR A 186 2.21 3.75 16.39
CA THR A 186 1.27 3.27 17.38
C THR A 186 1.25 4.27 18.53
N ALA A 187 0.07 4.49 19.13
CA ALA A 187 -0.14 5.47 20.20
C ALA A 187 0.82 5.32 21.40
N ASP A 188 1.41 4.13 21.60
CA ASP A 188 2.46 3.89 22.62
C ASP A 188 3.73 4.74 22.39
N SER A 189 4.13 4.99 21.13
CA SER A 189 5.34 5.79 20.84
C SER A 189 5.14 7.29 21.09
N ALA A 190 3.89 7.76 21.14
CA ALA A 190 3.58 9.14 21.51
C ALA A 190 3.63 9.38 23.02
N LEU A 191 3.50 8.32 23.83
CA LEU A 191 3.53 8.41 25.29
C LEU A 191 4.96 8.47 25.85
N THR A 192 5.97 7.97 25.13
CA THR A 192 7.37 8.03 25.56
C THR A 192 8.04 9.39 25.32
N LEU A 193 7.45 10.27 24.49
CA LEU A 193 7.92 11.65 24.29
C LEU A 193 7.27 12.67 25.23
N ARG A 194 6.28 12.27 26.04
CA ARG A 194 5.79 13.12 27.13
C ARG A 194 6.69 12.92 28.34
N GLU A 195 7.82 13.62 28.31
CA GLU A 195 8.66 13.84 29.49
C GLU A 195 7.76 14.24 30.66
N PRO A 196 7.84 13.59 31.84
CA PRO A 196 7.10 14.04 33.00
C PRO A 196 7.65 15.42 33.37
N ALA A 197 6.76 16.43 33.32
CA ALA A 197 7.09 17.79 33.67
C ALA A 197 7.88 17.85 34.99
N SER A 198 9.14 18.24 34.89
CA SER A 198 9.98 18.59 36.04
C SER A 198 9.25 19.62 36.88
N GLN A 199 9.08 19.32 38.17
CA GLN A 199 8.38 20.16 39.15
C GLN A 199 8.96 21.59 39.20
N PRO A 200 8.12 22.61 39.49
CA PRO A 200 8.56 24.00 39.53
C PRO A 200 9.48 24.25 40.74
N GLY A 201 10.80 24.28 40.50
CA GLY A 201 11.79 24.78 41.44
C GLY A 201 11.83 26.30 41.45
N ALA A 202 11.87 26.88 42.64
CA ALA A 202 11.82 28.31 42.91
C ALA A 202 12.86 29.13 42.13
N HIS A 203 12.40 30.14 41.37
CA HIS A 203 13.26 31.21 40.85
C HIS A 203 13.12 32.46 41.72
N ALA A 204 14.28 32.94 42.19
CA ALA A 204 14.48 34.17 42.95
C ALA A 204 13.96 35.42 42.22
N PRO A 205 13.62 36.52 42.92
CA PRO A 205 12.97 37.67 42.32
C PRO A 205 13.94 38.44 41.44
N ALA A 206 13.65 38.50 40.14
CA ALA A 206 14.30 39.42 39.21
C ALA A 206 13.73 40.83 39.42
N ALA A 207 14.64 41.80 39.49
CA ALA A 207 14.39 43.19 39.80
C ALA A 207 13.43 43.89 38.81
N VAL A 208 12.67 44.83 39.35
CA VAL A 208 11.71 45.71 38.69
C VAL A 208 12.37 46.55 37.58
N ALA A 209 11.79 46.53 36.39
CA ALA A 209 12.02 47.52 35.34
C ALA A 209 10.69 48.26 35.02
N PRO A 210 10.72 49.58 34.74
CA PRO A 210 9.54 50.43 34.81
C PRO A 210 8.65 50.35 33.56
N SER A 211 7.38 50.61 33.80
CA SER A 211 6.23 50.75 32.90
C SER A 211 6.45 51.57 31.63
N GLY A 212 5.96 51.06 30.49
CA GLY A 212 5.81 51.82 29.23
C GLY A 212 4.96 51.11 28.17
N ASP A 213 3.76 51.63 27.98
CA ASP A 213 2.80 51.56 26.85
C ASP A 213 1.98 50.29 26.50
N PRO A 214 0.64 50.42 26.36
CA PRO A 214 -0.25 49.34 25.92
C PRO A 214 -0.34 49.30 24.39
N PHE A 215 0.11 48.21 23.77
CA PHE A 215 -0.16 47.96 22.35
C PHE A 215 -1.65 47.66 22.12
N PRO A 216 -2.33 48.34 21.19
CA PRO A 216 -3.77 48.14 20.95
C PRO A 216 -4.04 46.84 20.19
N SER A 217 -5.13 46.17 20.56
CA SER A 217 -5.63 44.94 19.93
C SER A 217 -6.18 45.23 18.52
N PHE A 218 -5.63 44.57 17.49
CA PHE A 218 -6.18 44.59 16.14
C PHE A 218 -7.29 43.54 15.98
N ALA A 219 -8.51 44.01 15.66
CA ALA A 219 -9.65 43.19 15.25
C ALA A 219 -9.68 43.02 13.71
N PRO A 220 -10.12 41.87 13.18
CA PRO A 220 -10.10 41.61 11.75
C PRO A 220 -11.25 42.36 11.04
N GLY A 221 -10.91 43.26 10.12
CA GLY A 221 -11.89 43.92 9.23
C GLY A 221 -11.73 45.42 8.97
N GLY A 222 -10.73 46.10 9.53
CA GLY A 222 -10.51 47.54 9.30
C GLY A 222 -9.41 47.83 8.27
N GLN A 223 -9.69 48.68 7.29
CA GLN A 223 -8.70 49.16 6.31
C GLN A 223 -7.50 49.81 7.02
N GLY A 224 -6.28 49.41 6.64
CA GLY A 224 -5.05 49.98 7.17
C GLY A 224 -4.86 51.44 6.71
N PRO A 225 -4.57 52.38 7.61
CA PRO A 225 -4.31 53.76 7.22
C PRO A 225 -2.94 53.91 6.58
N ILE A 226 -2.96 54.65 5.46
CA ILE A 226 -1.86 55.02 4.58
C ILE A 226 -0.83 55.89 5.34
N PHE A 227 0.44 55.52 5.33
CA PHE A 227 1.53 56.38 5.80
C PHE A 227 1.84 57.44 4.73
N SER A 228 1.37 58.67 4.94
CA SER A 228 1.93 59.88 4.32
C SER A 228 3.16 60.29 5.10
N GLY A 229 4.24 60.62 4.39
CA GLY A 229 5.58 60.71 4.94
C GLY A 229 5.94 61.98 5.69
N GLY A 230 7.16 61.96 6.22
CA GLY A 230 8.10 63.07 6.10
C GLY A 230 8.25 63.98 7.32
N SER A 231 9.51 64.05 7.76
CA SER A 231 10.21 65.02 8.64
C SER A 231 9.83 65.06 10.11
#